data_AF-A0A962N991-F1
#
_entry.id   AF-A0A962N991-F1
#
_cell.length_a   1.000
_cell.length_b   1.000
_cell.length_c   1.000
_cell.angle_alpha   90.00
_cell.angle_beta   90.00
_cell.angle_gamma   90.00
#
_symmetry.space_group_name_H-M   'P 1'
#
loop_
_entity.id
_entity.type
_entity.pdbx_description
1 polymer ?
#
loop_
_entity_poly.entity_id
_entity_poly.type
_entity_poly.pdbx_seq_one_letter_code
_entity_poly.pdbx_strand_id
1 'polypeptide(L)'
;MIPLTAHHLNLGLQLALNFRHQARGLGVREIPLFRALHRSLMLLSNQPGVAVEEYHGNAHQVRFTGDGIHSRSAARCELSDLAVIVYDRVAGTARLTYIQAKSERLVKASRFGIAGATLSADLEQWHLLSSRPKIQGVNRFSPPSDLLSNSSLGSIGSYVFFVHGAKSPEIYYASASKLPVAAIHSVKRGKLLAQANLHGVLGSVPECYSAYSTVCFGAALLGMTIGNPLLDKRISPGMRNWLASRLRAMPLTPSGLSQELAERLSDEAVRASDPSLGARTTIVIGLSDLGDSTARAKPADVNPPEIKR
;
A
#
# COMPACT_ATOMS: atom_id res chain seq x y z
N MET A 1 -5.17 1.92 19.47
CA MET A 1 -5.52 0.88 18.48
C MET A 1 -6.41 1.54 17.45
N ILE A 2 -6.05 1.53 16.16
CA ILE A 2 -6.91 2.13 15.12
C ILE A 2 -8.11 1.19 14.93
N PRO A 3 -9.36 1.66 15.04
CA PRO A 3 -10.52 0.78 14.90
C PRO A 3 -10.64 0.32 13.45
N LEU A 4 -10.24 -0.93 13.18
CA LEU A 4 -10.59 -1.61 11.94
C LEU A 4 -12.02 -2.14 12.08
N THR A 5 -12.85 -1.90 11.07
CA THR A 5 -14.21 -2.45 11.04
C THR A 5 -14.15 -3.96 10.83
N ALA A 6 -15.22 -4.67 11.20
CA ALA A 6 -15.37 -6.09 10.90
C ALA A 6 -15.24 -6.37 9.39
N HIS A 7 -15.70 -5.42 8.57
CA HIS A 7 -15.56 -5.48 7.13
C HIS A 7 -14.09 -5.46 6.66
N HIS A 8 -13.27 -4.53 7.15
CA HIS A 8 -11.85 -4.47 6.79
C HIS A 8 -11.11 -5.74 7.22
N LEU A 9 -11.45 -6.30 8.38
CA LEU A 9 -10.92 -7.59 8.83
C LEU A 9 -11.33 -8.74 7.89
N ASN A 10 -12.58 -8.76 7.44
CA ASN A 10 -13.05 -9.75 6.47
C ASN A 10 -12.29 -9.63 5.14
N LEU A 11 -12.11 -8.43 4.59
CA LEU A 11 -11.32 -8.24 3.38
C LEU A 11 -9.84 -8.67 3.58
N GLY A 12 -9.25 -8.38 4.74
CA GLY A 12 -7.93 -8.88 5.09
C GLY A 12 -7.86 -10.41 5.13
N LEU A 13 -8.91 -11.07 5.65
CA LEU A 13 -9.03 -12.53 5.64
C LEU A 13 -9.13 -13.06 4.20
N GLN A 14 -9.91 -12.42 3.34
CA GLN A 14 -10.03 -12.82 1.92
C GLN A 14 -8.70 -12.68 1.19
N LEU A 15 -7.96 -11.58 1.42
CA LEU A 15 -6.60 -11.43 0.87
C LEU A 15 -5.69 -12.57 1.33
N ALA A 16 -5.73 -12.92 2.61
CA ALA A 16 -4.90 -14.00 3.16
C ALA A 16 -5.26 -15.38 2.58
N LEU A 17 -6.55 -15.67 2.40
CA LEU A 17 -7.01 -16.91 1.76
C LEU A 17 -6.56 -16.99 0.30
N ASN A 18 -6.75 -15.91 -0.46
CA ASN A 18 -6.30 -15.80 -1.83
C ASN A 18 -4.77 -15.96 -1.92
N PHE A 19 -4.02 -15.30 -1.04
CA PHE A 19 -2.55 -15.39 -1.02
C PHE A 19 -2.06 -16.79 -0.69
N ARG A 20 -2.63 -17.42 0.32
CA ARG A 20 -2.32 -18.81 0.68
C ARG A 20 -2.56 -19.77 -0.49
N HIS A 21 -3.67 -19.60 -1.21
CA HIS A 21 -3.98 -20.41 -2.38
C HIS A 21 -2.95 -20.18 -3.49
N GLN A 22 -2.69 -18.91 -3.85
CA GLN A 22 -1.76 -18.55 -4.91
C GLN A 22 -0.28 -18.86 -4.60
N ALA A 23 0.10 -18.86 -3.32
CA ALA A 23 1.47 -19.11 -2.87
C ALA A 23 1.78 -20.60 -2.62
N ARG A 24 0.78 -21.50 -2.75
CA ARG A 24 0.94 -22.93 -2.48
C ARG A 24 2.03 -23.52 -3.36
N GLY A 25 3.01 -24.18 -2.74
CA GLY A 25 4.11 -24.85 -3.44
C GLY A 25 5.16 -23.92 -4.07
N LEU A 26 5.06 -22.59 -3.91
CA LEU A 26 6.02 -21.67 -4.53
C LEU A 26 7.38 -21.60 -3.79
N GLY A 27 7.41 -22.06 -2.54
CA GLY A 27 8.56 -21.96 -1.66
C GLY A 27 8.80 -20.51 -1.21
N VAL A 28 10.07 -20.12 -1.08
CA VAL A 28 10.54 -18.81 -0.60
C VAL A 28 11.25 -18.03 -1.73
N ARG A 29 10.66 -18.06 -2.92
CA ARG A 29 11.18 -17.37 -4.11
C ARG A 29 10.44 -16.04 -4.28
N GLU A 30 11.18 -14.95 -4.26
CA GLU A 30 10.64 -13.58 -4.30
C GLU A 30 9.69 -13.34 -5.48
N ILE A 31 10.14 -13.57 -6.72
CA ILE A 31 9.32 -13.29 -7.91
C ILE A 31 8.00 -14.09 -7.92
N PRO A 32 7.99 -15.42 -7.70
CA PRO A 32 6.74 -16.18 -7.58
C PRO A 32 5.81 -15.67 -6.46
N LEU A 33 6.35 -15.31 -5.30
CA LEU A 33 5.55 -14.82 -4.17
C LEU A 33 5.01 -13.42 -4.40
N PHE A 34 5.77 -12.55 -5.05
CA PHE A 34 5.31 -11.25 -5.51
C PHE A 34 4.14 -11.39 -6.49
N ARG A 35 4.26 -12.28 -7.48
CA ARG A 35 3.16 -12.60 -8.41
C ARG A 35 1.95 -13.20 -7.69
N ALA A 36 2.16 -13.99 -6.64
CA ALA A 36 1.07 -14.52 -5.82
C ALA A 36 0.34 -13.39 -5.08
N LEU A 37 1.05 -12.50 -4.38
CA LEU A 37 0.46 -11.32 -3.72
C LEU A 37 -0.33 -10.48 -4.73
N HIS A 38 0.29 -10.19 -5.87
CA HIS A 38 -0.34 -9.44 -6.94
C HIS A 38 -1.68 -10.05 -7.36
N ARG A 39 -1.70 -11.35 -7.72
CA ARG A 39 -2.94 -12.05 -8.08
C ARG A 39 -3.97 -12.04 -6.95
N SER A 40 -3.53 -12.14 -5.70
CA SER A 40 -4.42 -12.14 -4.54
C SER A 40 -5.09 -10.79 -4.30
N LEU A 41 -4.40 -9.68 -4.60
CA LEU A 41 -4.99 -8.35 -4.60
C LEU A 41 -6.03 -8.21 -5.72
N MET A 42 -5.71 -8.68 -6.93
CA MET A 42 -6.69 -8.68 -8.04
C MET A 42 -7.95 -9.47 -7.71
N LEU A 43 -7.82 -10.64 -7.07
CA LEU A 43 -8.97 -11.47 -6.66
C LEU A 43 -9.88 -10.81 -5.61
N LEU A 44 -9.48 -9.68 -5.01
CA LEU A 44 -10.38 -8.90 -4.16
C LEU A 44 -11.53 -8.28 -4.95
N SER A 45 -11.44 -8.14 -6.28
CA SER A 45 -12.55 -7.69 -7.13
C SER A 45 -13.77 -8.62 -7.09
N ASN A 46 -13.60 -9.85 -6.58
CA ASN A 46 -14.70 -10.78 -6.36
C ASN A 46 -15.49 -10.48 -5.08
N GLN A 47 -15.00 -9.57 -4.24
CA GLN A 47 -15.68 -9.16 -3.01
C GLN A 47 -16.69 -8.05 -3.32
N PRO A 48 -17.89 -8.09 -2.70
CA PRO A 48 -18.88 -7.04 -2.86
C PRO A 48 -18.32 -5.66 -2.52
N GLY A 49 -18.59 -4.68 -3.39
CA GLY A 49 -18.17 -3.29 -3.18
C GLY A 49 -16.67 -3.05 -3.36
N VAL A 50 -15.92 -4.00 -3.92
CA VAL A 50 -14.50 -3.84 -4.24
C VAL A 50 -14.28 -3.93 -5.74
N ALA A 51 -13.62 -2.93 -6.32
CA ALA A 51 -13.14 -2.94 -7.70
C ALA A 51 -11.62 -2.81 -7.71
N VAL A 52 -10.95 -3.49 -8.63
CA VAL A 52 -9.48 -3.52 -8.69
C VAL A 52 -9.02 -3.36 -10.13
N GLU A 53 -8.07 -2.47 -10.36
CA GLU A 53 -7.41 -2.24 -11.64
C GLU A 53 -5.91 -2.46 -11.51
N GLU A 54 -5.30 -3.02 -12.56
CA GLU A 54 -3.88 -3.25 -12.67
C GLU A 54 -3.31 -2.47 -13.86
N TYR A 55 -2.15 -1.87 -13.66
CA TYR A 55 -1.39 -1.19 -14.69
C TYR A 55 0.10 -1.54 -14.59
N HIS A 56 0.74 -1.77 -15.73
CA HIS A 56 2.17 -2.07 -15.79
C HIS A 56 2.98 -0.81 -16.13
N GLY A 57 3.97 -0.50 -15.30
CA GLY A 57 4.90 0.59 -15.51
C GLY A 57 6.16 0.13 -16.23
N ASN A 58 6.61 0.91 -17.22
CA ASN A 58 7.85 0.65 -17.97
C ASN A 58 9.01 1.59 -17.56
N ALA A 59 8.74 2.56 -16.69
CA ALA A 59 9.71 3.57 -16.25
C ALA A 59 9.54 3.86 -14.76
N HIS A 60 10.47 3.36 -13.95
CA HIS A 60 10.31 3.32 -12.49
C HIS A 60 11.61 3.60 -11.74
N GLN A 61 12.61 4.18 -12.41
CA GLN A 61 13.89 4.50 -11.79
C GLN A 61 13.99 5.97 -11.39
N VAL A 62 14.65 6.21 -10.26
CA VAL A 62 14.90 7.54 -9.71
C VAL A 62 16.35 7.71 -9.34
N ARG A 63 16.82 8.95 -9.34
CA ARG A 63 18.08 9.40 -8.76
C ARG A 63 17.80 10.26 -7.53
N PHE A 64 18.69 10.21 -6.56
CA PHE A 64 18.62 11.04 -5.36
C PHE A 64 20.01 11.15 -4.71
N THR A 65 20.16 12.10 -3.81
CA THR A 65 21.37 12.27 -3.01
C THR A 65 21.30 11.38 -1.78
N GLY A 66 22.17 10.38 -1.69
CA GLY A 66 22.29 9.50 -0.52
C GLY A 66 23.21 10.07 0.56
N ASP A 67 23.22 9.41 1.72
CA ASP A 67 24.02 9.80 2.90
C ASP A 67 25.48 9.30 2.88
N GLY A 68 25.87 8.50 1.89
CA GLY A 68 27.19 7.87 1.83
C GLY A 68 27.38 6.67 2.77
N ILE A 69 26.39 6.37 3.62
CA ILE A 69 26.45 5.31 4.64
C ILE A 69 25.53 4.15 4.24
N HIS A 70 24.26 4.45 4.06
CA HIS A 70 23.21 3.50 3.66
C HIS A 70 22.89 3.58 2.17
N SER A 71 23.35 4.66 1.51
CA SER A 71 23.15 4.88 0.09
C SER A 71 24.34 5.61 -0.51
N ARG A 72 24.61 5.40 -1.80
CA ARG A 72 25.65 6.16 -2.52
C ARG A 72 25.27 7.63 -2.60
N SER A 73 26.25 8.54 -2.56
CA SER A 73 25.99 9.98 -2.66
C SER A 73 25.26 10.37 -3.95
N ALA A 74 25.53 9.68 -5.06
CA ALA A 74 24.76 9.78 -6.31
C ALA A 74 24.02 8.46 -6.56
N ALA A 75 22.92 8.24 -5.81
CA ALA A 75 22.17 7.00 -5.85
C ALA A 75 21.26 6.92 -7.08
N ARG A 76 21.02 5.68 -7.53
CA ARG A 76 20.05 5.38 -8.59
C ARG A 76 19.53 3.98 -8.37
N CYS A 77 18.23 3.89 -8.10
CA CYS A 77 17.53 2.63 -7.94
C CYS A 77 16.11 2.71 -8.53
N GLU A 78 15.38 1.62 -8.42
CA GLU A 78 13.94 1.58 -8.69
C GLU A 78 13.20 2.31 -7.55
N LEU A 79 12.06 2.94 -7.84
CA LEU A 79 11.27 3.59 -6.80
C LEU A 79 10.49 2.54 -5.98
N SER A 80 9.81 1.60 -6.63
CA SER A 80 9.26 0.41 -5.97
C SER A 80 8.91 -0.72 -6.94
N ASP A 81 8.66 -1.92 -6.39
CA ASP A 81 8.06 -3.03 -7.14
C ASP A 81 6.56 -2.78 -7.41
N LEU A 82 5.85 -2.24 -6.41
CA LEU A 82 4.41 -2.04 -6.43
C LEU A 82 4.04 -0.63 -5.98
N ALA A 83 3.12 0.01 -6.67
CA ALA A 83 2.38 1.17 -6.18
C ALA A 83 0.94 0.72 -5.93
N VAL A 84 0.39 1.01 -4.74
CA VAL A 84 -1.01 0.71 -4.44
C VAL A 84 -1.72 2.01 -4.10
N ILE A 85 -2.83 2.24 -4.79
CA ILE A 85 -3.79 3.28 -4.45
C ILE A 85 -5.04 2.60 -3.92
N VAL A 86 -5.46 2.94 -2.71
CA VAL A 86 -6.76 2.55 -2.17
C VAL A 86 -7.64 3.79 -2.13
N TYR A 87 -8.82 3.71 -2.72
CA TYR A 87 -9.75 4.82 -2.92
C TYR A 87 -11.14 4.43 -2.40
N ASP A 88 -11.56 5.05 -1.31
CA ASP A 88 -12.94 5.00 -0.85
C ASP A 88 -13.78 6.02 -1.63
N ARG A 89 -14.65 5.48 -2.47
CA ARG A 89 -15.48 6.21 -3.43
C ARG A 89 -16.63 6.96 -2.76
N VAL A 90 -17.08 6.48 -1.60
CA VAL A 90 -18.18 7.09 -0.83
C VAL A 90 -17.64 8.21 0.03
N ALA A 91 -16.60 7.92 0.83
CA ALA A 91 -15.96 8.93 1.65
C ALA A 91 -15.18 9.96 0.83
N GLY A 92 -14.87 9.66 -0.44
CA GLY A 92 -14.07 10.53 -1.29
C GLY A 92 -12.65 10.68 -0.75
N THR A 93 -12.06 9.60 -0.21
CA THR A 93 -10.70 9.61 0.33
C THR A 93 -9.85 8.60 -0.41
N ALA A 94 -8.56 8.90 -0.62
CA ALA A 94 -7.64 7.97 -1.27
C ALA A 94 -6.27 8.00 -0.59
N ARG A 95 -5.55 6.88 -0.62
CA ARG A 95 -4.19 6.74 -0.11
C ARG A 95 -3.29 6.06 -1.13
N LEU A 96 -2.04 6.52 -1.23
CA LEU A 96 -0.99 5.94 -2.05
C LEU A 96 0.14 5.37 -1.19
N THR A 97 0.63 4.20 -1.54
CA THR A 97 1.88 3.65 -0.98
C THR A 97 2.73 3.02 -2.07
N TYR A 98 4.04 3.16 -1.93
CA TYR A 98 5.08 2.50 -2.70
C TYR A 98 5.66 1.35 -1.86
N ILE A 99 5.52 0.12 -2.36
CA ILE A 99 5.91 -1.11 -1.68
C ILE A 99 7.07 -1.78 -2.42
N GLN A 100 8.16 -2.01 -1.70
CA GLN A 100 9.20 -2.95 -2.11
C GLN A 100 8.89 -4.35 -1.58
N ALA A 101 8.92 -5.36 -2.45
CA ALA A 101 8.72 -6.75 -2.05
C ALA A 101 10.07 -7.45 -1.84
N LYS A 102 10.17 -8.25 -0.77
CA LYS A 102 11.35 -9.06 -0.45
C LYS A 102 10.94 -10.43 0.08
N SER A 103 11.78 -11.44 -0.10
CA SER A 103 11.56 -12.77 0.49
C SER A 103 12.63 -13.12 1.50
N GLU A 104 12.19 -13.54 2.70
CA GLU A 104 13.07 -13.98 3.78
C GLU A 104 12.94 -15.48 4.00
N ARG A 105 13.96 -16.22 3.60
CA ARG A 105 13.98 -17.68 3.66
C ARG A 105 14.15 -18.23 5.07
N LEU A 106 14.88 -17.49 5.91
CA LEU A 106 15.31 -17.94 7.24
C LEU A 106 14.37 -17.48 8.36
N VAL A 107 13.50 -16.50 8.08
CA VAL A 107 12.57 -15.97 9.06
C VAL A 107 11.29 -16.78 9.01
N LYS A 108 11.00 -17.48 10.11
CA LYS A 108 9.76 -18.23 10.28
C LYS A 108 8.66 -17.31 10.79
N ALA A 109 7.48 -17.36 10.18
CA ALA A 109 6.31 -16.71 10.73
C ALA A 109 5.96 -17.38 12.07
N SER A 110 5.64 -16.57 13.06
CA SER A 110 5.24 -17.03 14.40
C SER A 110 3.91 -16.38 14.76
N ARG A 111 3.08 -17.10 15.52
CA ARG A 111 1.81 -16.56 16.06
C ARG A 111 1.99 -15.29 16.89
N PHE A 112 3.19 -15.10 17.42
CA PHE A 112 3.58 -13.94 18.23
C PHE A 112 4.23 -12.82 17.40
N GLY A 113 4.21 -12.92 16.07
CA GLY A 113 4.92 -12.02 15.18
C GLY A 113 6.38 -12.39 14.99
N ILE A 114 7.10 -11.53 14.26
CA ILE A 114 8.53 -11.72 13.93
C ILE A 114 9.41 -10.60 14.48
N ALA A 115 8.93 -9.86 15.49
CA ALA A 115 9.67 -8.76 16.08
C ALA A 115 11.06 -9.23 16.55
N GLY A 116 12.10 -8.43 16.26
CA GLY A 116 13.49 -8.78 16.53
C GLY A 116 14.16 -9.68 15.47
N ALA A 117 13.41 -10.24 14.51
CA ALA A 117 14.01 -10.94 13.39
C ALA A 117 14.77 -9.97 12.47
N THR A 118 15.85 -10.46 11.86
CA THR A 118 16.61 -9.69 10.88
C THR A 118 16.14 -10.02 9.46
N LEU A 119 15.90 -8.98 8.66
CA LEU A 119 15.37 -9.04 7.31
C LEU A 119 16.41 -8.52 6.34
N SER A 120 16.64 -9.21 5.23
CA SER A 120 17.59 -8.81 4.19
C SER A 120 17.02 -7.69 3.34
N ALA A 121 17.78 -6.62 3.12
CA ALA A 121 17.33 -5.51 2.30
C ALA A 121 18.45 -4.92 1.45
N ASP A 122 18.04 -4.27 0.37
CA ASP A 122 18.88 -3.28 -0.30
C ASP A 122 18.80 -1.98 0.52
N LEU A 123 19.94 -1.52 1.06
CA LEU A 123 20.00 -0.35 1.93
C LEU A 123 19.81 0.96 1.15
N GLU A 124 20.17 1.01 -0.13
CA GLU A 124 19.95 2.18 -0.97
C GLU A 124 18.44 2.34 -1.23
N GLN A 125 17.75 1.22 -1.51
CA GLN A 125 16.29 1.20 -1.59
C GLN A 125 15.63 1.57 -0.25
N TRP A 126 16.16 1.04 0.85
CA TRP A 126 15.62 1.34 2.18
C TRP A 126 15.77 2.82 2.49
N HIS A 127 16.95 3.40 2.23
CA HIS A 127 17.23 4.81 2.45
C HIS A 127 16.29 5.70 1.63
N LEU A 128 16.05 5.37 0.36
CA LEU A 128 15.08 6.08 -0.49
C LEU A 128 13.69 6.12 0.18
N LEU A 129 13.18 4.96 0.62
CA LEU A 129 11.83 4.84 1.16
C LEU A 129 11.72 5.33 2.62
N SER A 130 12.79 5.27 3.41
CA SER A 130 12.81 5.63 4.83
C SER A 130 13.05 7.13 5.05
N SER A 131 14.09 7.68 4.40
CA SER A 131 14.47 9.09 4.53
C SER A 131 13.69 9.99 3.58
N ARG A 132 13.12 9.43 2.51
CA ARG A 132 12.27 10.12 1.52
C ARG A 132 12.96 11.39 0.99
N PRO A 133 14.17 11.29 0.42
CA PRO A 133 14.87 12.45 -0.12
C PRO A 133 14.12 13.00 -1.33
N LYS A 134 14.50 14.21 -1.77
CA LYS A 134 14.07 14.69 -3.09
C LYS A 134 14.61 13.76 -4.18
N ILE A 135 13.78 13.46 -5.16
CA ILE A 135 14.09 12.53 -6.25
C ILE A 135 14.10 13.25 -7.59
N GLN A 136 14.79 12.64 -8.55
CA GLN A 136 14.71 12.98 -9.97
C GLN A 136 14.39 11.70 -10.74
N GLY A 137 13.36 11.72 -11.58
CA GLY A 137 13.06 10.57 -12.42
C GLY A 137 14.11 10.34 -13.50
N VAL A 138 14.18 9.11 -14.00
CA VAL A 138 15.11 8.71 -15.06
C VAL A 138 14.33 8.34 -16.32
N ASN A 139 14.89 8.69 -17.49
CA ASN A 139 14.27 8.48 -18.80
C ASN A 139 12.93 9.22 -18.91
N ARG A 140 11.84 8.52 -19.28
CA ARG A 140 10.50 9.10 -19.45
C ARG A 140 9.75 9.29 -18.13
N PHE A 141 10.22 8.67 -17.04
CA PHE A 141 9.63 8.87 -15.74
C PHE A 141 10.03 10.25 -15.21
N SER A 142 9.05 11.14 -15.06
CA SER A 142 9.23 12.50 -14.56
C SER A 142 8.27 12.76 -13.41
N PRO A 143 8.56 12.26 -12.20
CA PRO A 143 7.78 12.53 -11.00
C PRO A 143 8.07 13.95 -10.47
N PRO A 144 7.18 14.53 -9.64
CA PRO A 144 7.51 15.65 -8.79
C PRO A 144 8.72 15.30 -7.93
N SER A 145 9.66 16.25 -7.77
CA SER A 145 10.89 15.99 -7.01
C SER A 145 10.62 15.67 -5.54
N ASP A 146 9.47 16.10 -5.03
CA ASP A 146 9.01 15.94 -3.67
C ASP A 146 7.97 14.80 -3.52
N LEU A 147 7.88 13.89 -4.51
CA LEU A 147 6.93 12.77 -4.53
C LEU A 147 6.88 11.98 -3.20
N LEU A 148 8.05 11.72 -2.61
CA LEU A 148 8.15 11.05 -1.32
C LEU A 148 8.33 12.03 -0.16
N SER A 149 9.13 13.09 -0.35
CA SER A 149 9.54 13.99 0.74
C SER A 149 8.41 14.84 1.29
N ASN A 150 7.37 15.11 0.50
CA ASN A 150 6.21 15.89 0.92
C ASN A 150 5.09 15.01 1.55
N SER A 151 5.33 13.71 1.73
CA SER A 151 4.34 12.86 2.37
C SER A 151 4.29 13.13 3.88
N SER A 152 3.07 13.24 4.41
CA SER A 152 2.87 13.41 5.85
C SER A 152 3.09 12.11 6.62
N LEU A 153 2.75 10.98 5.98
CA LEU A 153 2.85 9.64 6.55
C LEU A 153 4.06 8.88 6.01
N GLY A 154 4.77 8.18 6.90
CA GLY A 154 5.95 7.38 6.55
C GLY A 154 5.62 6.11 5.77
N SER A 155 4.38 5.62 5.85
CA SER A 155 3.85 4.50 5.08
C SER A 155 3.67 4.78 3.58
N ILE A 156 4.01 5.99 3.09
CA ILE A 156 4.18 6.22 1.64
C ILE A 156 5.25 5.29 1.04
N GLY A 157 6.27 4.94 1.83
CA GLY A 157 7.38 4.08 1.42
C GLY A 157 7.48 2.91 2.39
N SER A 158 7.32 1.70 1.87
CA SER A 158 7.14 0.53 2.70
C SER A 158 7.72 -0.73 2.09
N TYR A 159 7.80 -1.78 2.90
CA TYR A 159 8.21 -3.10 2.52
C TYR A 159 7.13 -4.12 2.83
N VAL A 160 7.04 -5.12 1.95
CA VAL A 160 6.41 -6.40 2.24
C VAL A 160 7.50 -7.47 2.20
N PHE A 161 7.68 -8.16 3.32
CA PHE A 161 8.55 -9.32 3.43
C PHE A 161 7.70 -10.60 3.44
N PHE A 162 7.97 -11.49 2.49
CA PHE A 162 7.42 -12.83 2.50
C PHE A 162 8.25 -13.72 3.42
N VAL A 163 7.67 -14.11 4.54
CA VAL A 163 8.30 -14.94 5.57
C VAL A 163 7.75 -16.36 5.56
N HIS A 164 8.54 -17.32 6.06
CA HIS A 164 8.20 -18.73 6.00
C HIS A 164 7.17 -19.13 7.07
N GLY A 165 5.88 -19.16 6.71
CA GLY A 165 4.84 -19.67 7.62
C GLY A 165 4.74 -21.20 7.63
N ALA A 166 4.08 -21.75 8.66
CA ALA A 166 4.03 -23.19 8.93
C ALA A 166 3.35 -24.03 7.83
N LYS A 167 2.38 -23.45 7.10
CA LYS A 167 1.65 -24.12 6.00
C LYS A 167 1.69 -23.35 4.68
N SER A 168 1.93 -22.04 4.75
CA SER A 168 2.06 -21.15 3.61
C SER A 168 2.94 -19.96 3.99
N PRO A 169 3.58 -19.30 3.02
CA PRO A 169 4.21 -18.01 3.24
C PRO A 169 3.22 -17.01 3.88
N GLU A 170 3.73 -16.15 4.74
CA GLU A 170 2.99 -15.03 5.34
C GLU A 170 3.63 -13.71 4.94
N ILE A 171 2.84 -12.64 5.01
CA ILE A 171 3.32 -11.28 4.79
C ILE A 171 3.64 -10.62 6.12
N TYR A 172 4.82 -10.03 6.20
CA TYR A 172 5.15 -8.99 7.16
C TYR A 172 5.26 -7.66 6.42
N TYR A 173 4.38 -6.74 6.75
CA TYR A 173 4.40 -5.37 6.23
C TYR A 173 5.08 -4.44 7.22
N ALA A 174 5.87 -3.49 6.73
CA ALA A 174 6.37 -2.38 7.53
C ALA A 174 6.69 -1.13 6.69
N SER A 175 6.38 0.05 7.23
CA SER A 175 6.90 1.34 6.76
C SER A 175 8.42 1.33 6.85
N ALA A 176 9.11 1.75 5.79
CA ALA A 176 10.56 1.73 5.73
C ALA A 176 11.19 2.59 6.84
N SER A 177 10.55 3.72 7.18
CA SER A 177 10.94 4.62 8.27
C SER A 177 10.93 3.97 9.67
N LYS A 178 10.28 2.81 9.82
CA LYS A 178 10.14 2.08 11.08
C LYS A 178 10.95 0.78 11.11
N LEU A 179 11.78 0.55 10.08
CA LEU A 179 12.71 -0.56 10.01
C LEU A 179 14.12 -0.05 10.30
N PRO A 180 14.61 -0.13 11.55
CA PRO A 180 15.97 0.28 11.85
C PRO A 180 16.97 -0.68 11.21
N VAL A 181 18.13 -0.16 10.83
CA VAL A 181 19.23 -0.96 10.28
C VAL A 181 19.86 -1.74 11.43
N ALA A 182 19.84 -3.07 11.32
CA ALA A 182 20.43 -3.99 12.28
C ALA A 182 21.92 -4.26 11.99
N ALA A 183 22.28 -4.34 10.71
CA ALA A 183 23.66 -4.53 10.28
C ALA A 183 23.88 -3.99 8.86
N ILE A 184 25.07 -3.45 8.61
CA ILE A 184 25.51 -2.98 7.30
C ILE A 184 26.61 -3.93 6.81
N HIS A 185 26.43 -4.52 5.63
CA HIS A 185 27.47 -5.33 4.99
C HIS A 185 28.16 -4.56 3.86
N SER A 186 27.41 -3.69 3.20
CA SER A 186 27.90 -2.73 2.21
C SER A 186 26.89 -1.58 2.11
N VAL A 187 27.25 -0.51 1.41
CA VAL A 187 26.34 0.61 1.11
C VAL A 187 25.06 0.20 0.37
N LYS A 188 25.00 -0.99 -0.24
CA LYS A 188 23.80 -1.50 -0.92
C LYS A 188 23.11 -2.63 -0.19
N ARG A 189 23.78 -3.38 0.69
CA ARG A 189 23.24 -4.61 1.29
C ARG A 189 23.38 -4.57 2.80
N GLY A 190 22.29 -4.90 3.48
CA GLY A 190 22.26 -4.93 4.94
C GLY A 190 21.10 -5.74 5.49
N LYS A 191 20.94 -5.61 6.79
CA LYS A 191 19.86 -6.23 7.57
C LYS A 191 19.03 -5.14 8.24
N LEU A 192 17.72 -5.30 8.18
CA LEU A 192 16.74 -4.47 8.88
C LEU A 192 16.15 -5.27 10.04
N LEU A 193 15.75 -4.60 11.12
CA LEU A 193 15.12 -5.25 12.27
C LEU A 193 13.59 -5.18 12.15
N ALA A 194 12.95 -6.34 12.11
CA ALA A 194 11.50 -6.44 12.19
C ALA A 194 10.99 -5.88 13.52
N GLN A 195 9.94 -5.08 13.44
CA GLN A 195 9.22 -4.53 14.58
C GLN A 195 7.94 -5.32 14.88
N ALA A 196 7.47 -5.24 16.12
CA ALA A 196 6.11 -5.67 16.48
C ALA A 196 5.06 -4.86 15.71
N ASN A 197 3.78 -5.26 15.77
CA ASN A 197 2.68 -4.48 15.22
C ASN A 197 2.69 -3.07 15.82
N LEU A 198 2.82 -2.08 14.96
CA LEU A 198 2.97 -0.69 15.35
C LEU A 198 1.97 0.15 14.57
N HIS A 199 1.25 0.98 15.30
CA HIS A 199 0.27 1.91 14.76
C HIS A 199 0.51 3.28 15.39
N GLY A 200 0.26 4.32 14.62
CA GLY A 200 0.30 5.70 15.10
C GLY A 200 -0.88 6.49 14.59
N VAL A 201 -0.92 7.74 15.05
CA VAL A 201 -1.85 8.73 14.56
C VAL A 201 -1.05 10.02 14.37
N LEU A 202 -1.11 10.61 13.18
CA LEU A 202 -0.55 11.93 12.93
C LEU A 202 -1.72 12.93 12.86
N GLY A 203 -1.89 13.72 13.93
CA GLY A 203 -3.09 14.54 14.10
C GLY A 203 -4.32 13.64 14.28
N SER A 204 -5.24 13.66 13.31
CA SER A 204 -6.41 12.78 13.26
C SER A 204 -6.27 11.62 12.26
N VAL A 205 -5.13 11.53 11.54
CA VAL A 205 -4.95 10.56 10.46
C VAL A 205 -4.30 9.29 10.99
N PRO A 206 -5.00 8.13 10.98
CA PRO A 206 -4.44 6.88 11.44
C PRO A 206 -3.38 6.34 10.47
N GLU A 207 -2.34 5.73 11.02
CA GLU A 207 -1.24 5.13 10.26
C GLU A 207 -0.86 3.74 10.82
N CYS A 208 -0.81 2.74 9.94
CA CYS A 208 -0.21 1.45 10.24
C CYS A 208 1.27 1.46 9.81
N TYR A 209 2.15 1.32 10.79
CA TYR A 209 3.59 1.28 10.59
C TYR A 209 4.10 -0.13 10.34
N SER A 210 3.46 -1.14 10.92
CA SER A 210 3.81 -2.53 10.70
C SER A 210 2.62 -3.43 10.99
N ALA A 211 2.51 -4.50 10.21
CA ALA A 211 1.49 -5.51 10.35
C ALA A 211 2.11 -6.89 10.10
N TYR A 212 2.05 -7.73 11.12
CA TYR A 212 2.33 -9.16 11.03
C TYR A 212 1.10 -9.89 10.50
N SER A 213 1.34 -10.87 9.62
CA SER A 213 0.36 -11.67 8.91
C SER A 213 -0.29 -10.97 7.73
N THR A 214 -0.65 -11.80 6.75
CA THR A 214 -1.35 -11.36 5.55
C THR A 214 -2.71 -10.74 5.87
N VAL A 215 -3.38 -11.24 6.92
CA VAL A 215 -4.68 -10.72 7.38
C VAL A 215 -4.56 -9.30 7.88
N CYS A 216 -3.62 -9.03 8.80
CA CYS A 216 -3.45 -7.69 9.35
C CYS A 216 -2.97 -6.70 8.29
N PHE A 217 -2.08 -7.12 7.38
CA PHE A 217 -1.66 -6.30 6.25
C PHE A 217 -2.86 -5.92 5.36
N GLY A 218 -3.66 -6.91 4.94
CA GLY A 218 -4.84 -6.66 4.11
C GLY A 218 -5.86 -5.76 4.80
N ALA A 219 -6.14 -6.00 6.08
CA ALA A 219 -7.07 -5.18 6.84
C ALA A 219 -6.56 -3.74 7.03
N ALA A 220 -5.26 -3.55 7.26
CA ALA A 220 -4.66 -2.21 7.37
C ALA A 220 -4.64 -1.46 6.02
N LEU A 221 -4.36 -2.16 4.93
CA LEU A 221 -4.35 -1.61 3.57
C LEU A 221 -5.76 -1.17 3.16
N LEU A 222 -6.73 -2.07 3.27
CA LEU A 222 -8.12 -1.86 2.84
C LEU A 222 -8.92 -1.02 3.83
N GLY A 223 -8.53 -1.02 5.12
CA GLY A 223 -9.01 -0.06 6.11
C GLY A 223 -8.36 1.32 6.01
N MET A 224 -7.64 1.59 4.92
CA MET A 224 -7.03 2.88 4.62
C MET A 224 -6.20 3.43 5.78
N THR A 225 -5.34 2.59 6.36
CA THR A 225 -4.35 3.01 7.38
C THR A 225 -2.92 2.96 6.85
N ILE A 226 -2.71 2.38 5.67
CA ILE A 226 -1.41 2.34 4.96
C ILE A 226 -1.43 3.38 3.83
N GLY A 227 -0.31 4.09 3.68
CA GLY A 227 -0.10 5.04 2.60
C GLY A 227 -0.48 6.47 2.96
N ASN A 228 0.01 7.40 2.14
CA ASN A 228 -0.20 8.83 2.31
C ASN A 228 -1.56 9.26 1.72
N PRO A 229 -2.35 10.07 2.44
CA PRO A 229 -3.60 10.62 1.90
C PRO A 229 -3.36 11.45 0.63
N LEU A 230 -4.17 11.27 -0.40
CA LEU A 230 -4.01 11.98 -1.69
C LEU A 230 -4.94 13.19 -1.84
N LEU A 231 -6.13 13.13 -1.24
CA LEU A 231 -7.17 14.15 -1.34
C LEU A 231 -7.15 15.14 -0.17
N ASP A 232 -6.11 15.07 0.66
CA ASP A 232 -5.88 16.04 1.72
C ASP A 232 -5.43 17.39 1.14
N LYS A 233 -6.02 18.49 1.61
CA LYS A 233 -5.68 19.86 1.19
C LYS A 233 -4.21 20.20 1.42
N ARG A 234 -3.54 19.51 2.35
CA ARG A 234 -2.10 19.66 2.63
C ARG A 234 -1.20 19.10 1.53
N ILE A 235 -1.71 18.23 0.66
CA ILE A 235 -0.98 17.74 -0.50
C ILE A 235 -0.77 18.90 -1.47
N SER A 236 0.43 19.01 -2.06
CA SER A 236 0.69 20.06 -3.04
C SER A 236 -0.22 19.89 -4.27
N PRO A 237 -0.78 20.99 -4.83
CA PRO A 237 -1.55 20.92 -6.08
C PRO A 237 -0.77 20.26 -7.21
N GLY A 238 0.55 20.52 -7.29
CA GLY A 238 1.42 19.90 -8.29
C GLY A 238 1.47 18.37 -8.21
N MET A 239 1.49 17.79 -7.00
CA MET A 239 1.40 16.34 -6.82
C MET A 239 0.06 15.81 -7.33
N ARG A 240 -1.05 16.44 -6.94
CA ARG A 240 -2.39 15.98 -7.33
C ARG A 240 -2.58 16.07 -8.84
N ASN A 241 -2.19 17.18 -9.46
CA ASN A 241 -2.25 17.36 -10.91
C ASN A 241 -1.37 16.35 -11.64
N TRP A 242 -0.15 16.11 -11.14
CA TRP A 242 0.72 15.09 -11.70
C TRP A 242 0.07 13.71 -11.64
N LEU A 243 -0.42 13.29 -10.47
CA LEU A 243 -1.05 11.99 -10.28
C LEU A 243 -2.30 11.84 -11.16
N ALA A 244 -3.18 12.84 -11.17
CA ALA A 244 -4.37 12.89 -12.02
C ALA A 244 -3.99 12.71 -13.50
N SER A 245 -2.97 13.43 -13.99
CA SER A 245 -2.55 13.32 -15.39
C SER A 245 -2.03 11.93 -15.77
N ARG A 246 -1.36 11.23 -14.84
CA ARG A 246 -0.86 9.86 -15.03
C ARG A 246 -2.00 8.84 -14.98
N LEU A 247 -2.94 9.00 -14.04
CA LEU A 247 -4.14 8.16 -13.96
C LEU A 247 -5.00 8.30 -15.23
N ARG A 248 -5.18 9.51 -15.76
CA ARG A 248 -5.85 9.70 -17.07
C ARG A 248 -5.12 9.05 -18.22
N ALA A 249 -3.80 8.96 -18.14
CA ALA A 249 -2.98 8.33 -19.16
C ALA A 249 -3.16 6.81 -19.20
N MET A 250 -3.60 6.20 -18.11
CA MET A 250 -3.82 4.76 -18.02
C MET A 250 -4.90 4.27 -19.01
N PRO A 251 -4.77 3.05 -19.54
CA PRO A 251 -5.82 2.43 -20.36
C PRO A 251 -7.17 2.42 -19.64
N LEU A 252 -8.24 2.63 -20.40
CA LEU A 252 -9.59 2.52 -19.86
C LEU A 252 -9.89 1.07 -19.48
N THR A 253 -10.49 0.89 -18.31
CA THR A 253 -10.96 -0.38 -17.75
C THR A 253 -12.48 -0.33 -17.62
N PRO A 254 -13.16 -1.49 -17.50
CA PRO A 254 -14.60 -1.52 -17.26
C PRO A 254 -15.04 -0.80 -15.97
N SER A 255 -14.18 -0.76 -14.95
CA SER A 255 -14.49 -0.11 -13.67
C SER A 255 -14.27 1.40 -13.67
N GLY A 256 -13.42 1.94 -14.55
CA GLY A 256 -13.15 3.37 -14.66
C GLY A 256 -12.59 4.04 -13.40
N LEU A 257 -12.05 3.29 -12.44
CA LEU A 257 -11.58 3.80 -11.14
C LEU A 257 -10.44 4.79 -11.30
N SER A 258 -9.49 4.51 -12.19
CA SER A 258 -8.37 5.42 -12.45
C SER A 258 -8.86 6.79 -12.94
N GLN A 259 -9.85 6.83 -13.82
CA GLN A 259 -10.44 8.06 -14.34
C GLN A 259 -11.27 8.79 -13.27
N GLU A 260 -12.13 8.05 -12.56
CA GLU A 260 -12.93 8.60 -11.45
C GLU A 260 -12.02 9.26 -10.39
N LEU A 261 -10.93 8.58 -10.00
CA LEU A 261 -9.97 9.13 -9.06
C LEU A 261 -9.22 10.34 -9.62
N ALA A 262 -8.86 10.32 -10.91
CA ALA A 262 -8.17 11.44 -11.54
C ALA A 262 -9.02 12.71 -11.52
N GLU A 263 -10.32 12.60 -11.81
CA GLU A 263 -11.29 13.70 -11.74
C GLU A 263 -11.38 14.29 -10.33
N ARG A 264 -11.31 13.46 -9.28
CA ARG A 264 -11.32 13.96 -7.89
C ARG A 264 -10.03 14.62 -7.45
N LEU A 265 -8.90 14.24 -8.05
CA LEU A 265 -7.60 14.80 -7.69
C LEU A 265 -7.40 16.19 -8.30
N SER A 266 -7.90 16.43 -9.50
CA SER A 266 -7.68 17.67 -10.24
C SER A 266 -8.75 17.89 -11.30
N ASP A 267 -9.24 19.13 -11.41
CA ASP A 267 -10.15 19.55 -12.47
C ASP A 267 -9.44 19.75 -13.83
N GLU A 268 -8.10 19.78 -13.85
CA GLU A 268 -7.35 19.96 -15.08
C GLU A 268 -7.43 18.72 -15.97
N ALA A 269 -7.96 18.83 -17.19
CA ALA A 269 -8.08 17.73 -18.14
C ALA A 269 -6.75 17.31 -18.82
N VAL A 270 -5.61 17.53 -18.16
CA VAL A 270 -4.29 17.18 -18.69
C VAL A 270 -4.08 15.67 -18.60
N ARG A 271 -3.63 15.07 -19.72
CA ARG A 271 -3.24 13.66 -19.81
C ARG A 271 -1.74 13.56 -20.06
N ALA A 272 -1.05 12.78 -19.24
CA ALA A 272 0.38 12.56 -19.42
C ALA A 272 0.68 11.62 -20.60
N SER A 273 1.87 11.74 -21.18
CA SER A 273 2.33 10.85 -22.26
C SER A 273 2.75 9.46 -21.77
N ASP A 274 3.03 9.31 -20.47
CA ASP A 274 3.46 8.05 -19.84
C ASP A 274 2.58 7.82 -18.60
N PRO A 275 1.90 6.67 -18.44
CA PRO A 275 1.05 6.41 -17.28
C PRO A 275 1.83 5.98 -16.02
N SER A 276 3.16 5.85 -16.08
CA SER A 276 3.94 5.32 -14.95
C SER A 276 3.83 6.19 -13.69
N LEU A 277 3.56 5.53 -12.56
CA LEU A 277 3.63 6.10 -11.22
C LEU A 277 4.97 5.82 -10.52
N GLY A 278 5.92 5.20 -11.23
CA GLY A 278 7.23 4.85 -10.67
C GLY A 278 7.28 3.48 -10.02
N ALA A 279 6.37 2.57 -10.38
CA ALA A 279 6.41 1.18 -9.95
C ALA A 279 6.36 0.25 -11.16
N ARG A 280 6.83 -0.98 -11.00
CA ARG A 280 6.69 -2.03 -12.03
C ARG A 280 5.23 -2.38 -12.26
N THR A 281 4.46 -2.42 -11.17
CA THR A 281 3.00 -2.58 -11.22
C THR A 281 2.34 -1.51 -10.35
N THR A 282 1.25 -0.97 -10.84
CA THR A 282 0.33 -0.12 -10.09
C THR A 282 -0.99 -0.86 -9.93
N ILE A 283 -1.51 -0.92 -8.70
CA ILE A 283 -2.85 -1.42 -8.42
C ILE A 283 -3.70 -0.26 -7.88
N VAL A 284 -4.88 -0.06 -8.45
CA VAL A 284 -5.90 0.86 -7.94
C VAL A 284 -7.05 0.04 -7.39
N ILE A 285 -7.36 0.18 -6.10
CA ILE A 285 -8.43 -0.52 -5.40
C ILE A 285 -9.50 0.50 -5.04
N GLY A 286 -10.69 0.35 -5.62
CA GLY A 286 -11.87 1.13 -5.30
C GLY A 286 -12.73 0.40 -4.27
N LEU A 287 -13.10 1.10 -3.19
CA LEU A 287 -14.05 0.65 -2.18
C LEU A 287 -15.33 1.49 -2.33
N SER A 288 -16.47 0.84 -2.45
CA SER A 288 -17.80 1.48 -2.52
C SER A 288 -18.71 0.93 -1.45
N ASP A 289 -19.75 1.69 -1.09
CA ASP A 289 -20.62 1.49 0.07
C ASP A 289 -20.76 0.00 0.42
N LEU A 290 -19.99 -0.38 1.43
CA LEU A 290 -19.81 -1.76 1.86
C LEU A 290 -20.98 -2.05 2.77
N GLY A 291 -22.17 -2.14 2.15
CA GLY A 291 -23.48 -2.13 2.78
C GLY A 291 -23.42 -2.54 4.24
N ASP A 292 -23.59 -1.55 5.12
CA ASP A 292 -23.78 -1.80 6.53
C ASP A 292 -25.12 -2.53 6.65
N SER A 293 -25.08 -3.86 6.56
CA SER A 293 -26.25 -4.74 6.71
C SER A 293 -26.82 -4.72 8.14
N THR A 294 -26.43 -3.71 8.93
CA THR A 294 -26.98 -3.40 10.24
C THR A 294 -27.93 -2.20 10.26
N ALA A 295 -28.23 -1.54 9.13
CA ALA A 295 -29.20 -0.43 9.09
C ALA A 295 -30.55 -0.79 8.43
N ARG A 296 -31.59 -0.79 9.27
CA ARG A 296 -33.05 -0.68 9.00
C ARG A 296 -33.85 -1.97 8.79
N ALA A 297 -33.96 -2.78 9.84
CA ALA A 297 -35.29 -3.26 10.19
C ALA A 297 -36.12 -2.01 10.57
N LYS A 298 -37.14 -1.68 9.78
CA LYS A 298 -38.17 -0.72 10.20
C LYS A 298 -38.70 -1.18 11.56
N PRO A 299 -38.84 -0.29 12.57
CA PRO A 299 -39.73 -0.62 13.66
C PRO A 299 -41.11 -0.88 13.05
N ALA A 300 -41.65 -2.08 13.28
CA ALA A 300 -43.05 -2.33 13.02
C ALA A 300 -43.85 -1.31 13.82
N ASP A 301 -44.76 -0.59 13.17
CA ASP A 301 -45.79 0.21 13.83
C ASP A 301 -46.60 -0.72 14.73
N VAL A 302 -46.24 -0.74 16.01
CA VAL A 302 -47.08 -1.31 17.06
C VAL A 302 -47.91 -0.16 17.59
N ASN A 303 -49.13 -0.02 17.07
CA ASN A 303 -50.13 0.86 17.65
C ASN A 303 -50.41 0.41 19.10
N PRO A 304 -50.30 1.30 20.10
CA PRO A 304 -50.70 0.97 21.46
C PRO A 304 -52.23 0.86 21.55
N PRO A 305 -52.77 -0.06 22.37
CA PRO A 305 -54.22 -0.26 22.49
C PRO A 305 -54.87 0.95 23.16
N GLU A 306 -56.00 1.38 22.60
CA GLU A 306 -56.90 2.38 23.18
C GLU A 306 -57.36 1.94 24.57
N ILE A 307 -57.00 2.72 25.59
CA ILE A 307 -57.63 2.64 26.91
C ILE A 307 -58.94 3.43 26.82
N LYS A 308 -60.06 2.71 26.68
CA LYS A 308 -61.40 3.28 26.89
C LYS A 308 -61.60 3.56 28.38
N ARG A 309 -61.94 4.82 28.69
CA ARG A 309 -62.49 5.22 30.00
C ARG A 309 -64.00 4.99 30.03
#